data_AF-A0A6B1AHV2-F1
#
_entry.id   AF-A0A6B1AHV2-F1
#
_cell.length_a   1.000
_cell.length_b   1.000
_cell.length_c   1.000
_cell.angle_alpha   90.00
_cell.angle_beta   90.00
_cell.angle_gamma   90.00
#
_symmetry.space_group_name_H-M   'P 1'
#
loop_
_entity.id
_entity.type
_entity.pdbx_description
1 polymer ?
#
loop_
_entity_poly.entity_id
_entity_poly.type
_entity_poly.pdbx_seq_one_letter_code
_entity_poly.pdbx_strand_id
1 'polypeptide(L)'
;MAEHRTVMVAARVTPAEHAAWREKAAAAGVSPSVLLREAMARTRTWTAAARSVERERTRQIARIGNNLNQLVRWANTHGTAAEAVSVIAHLVSFERSLRRVARLGGETDDAR
;
A
#
# COMPACT_ATOMS: atom_id res chain seq x y z
N MET A 1 4.49 30.72 22.41
CA MET A 1 3.49 30.27 23.42
C MET A 1 2.93 28.94 22.94
N ALA A 2 3.00 27.88 23.74
CA ALA A 2 2.46 26.58 23.34
C ALA A 2 0.94 26.66 23.24
N GLU A 3 0.36 26.12 22.16
CA GLU A 3 -1.08 26.12 21.95
C GLU A 3 -1.78 25.25 23.01
N HIS A 4 -2.79 25.81 23.68
CA HIS A 4 -3.57 25.10 24.69
C HIS A 4 -4.71 24.31 24.03
N ARG A 5 -4.87 23.05 24.43
CA ARG A 5 -5.93 22.18 23.92
C ARG A 5 -7.25 22.50 24.65
N THR A 6 -8.16 23.18 23.97
CA THR A 6 -9.44 23.67 24.53
C THR A 6 -10.67 22.85 24.10
N VAL A 7 -10.54 22.03 23.06
CA VAL A 7 -11.66 21.24 22.49
C VAL A 7 -11.65 19.81 23.05
N MET A 8 -12.83 19.32 23.46
CA MET A 8 -13.02 17.93 23.88
C MET A 8 -13.56 17.06 22.74
N VAL A 9 -12.95 15.88 22.56
CA VAL A 9 -13.43 14.81 21.67
C VAL A 9 -13.91 13.66 22.54
N ALA A 10 -15.19 13.28 22.42
CA ALA A 10 -15.80 12.21 23.20
C ALA A 10 -16.29 11.07 22.29
N ALA A 11 -16.10 9.83 22.73
CA ALA A 11 -16.61 8.62 22.09
C ALA A 11 -17.31 7.76 23.14
N ARG A 12 -18.42 7.12 22.76
CA ARG A 12 -19.06 6.11 23.62
C ARG A 12 -18.25 4.81 23.50
N VAL A 13 -17.90 4.24 24.64
CA VAL A 13 -17.18 2.96 24.74
C VAL A 13 -17.83 2.09 25.79
N THR A 14 -17.69 0.79 25.64
CA THR A 14 -18.07 -0.18 26.66
C THR A 14 -17.13 -0.09 27.87
N PRO A 15 -17.55 -0.57 29.06
CA PRO A 15 -16.68 -0.62 30.23
C PRO A 15 -15.41 -1.45 30.01
N ALA A 16 -15.51 -2.53 29.21
CA ALA A 16 -14.38 -3.39 28.87
C ALA A 16 -13.35 -2.67 27.99
N GLU A 17 -13.79 -1.94 26.96
CA GLU A 17 -12.91 -1.12 26.13
C GLU A 17 -12.23 -0.03 26.94
N HIS A 18 -12.96 0.64 27.83
CA HIS A 18 -12.39 1.66 28.71
C HIS A 18 -11.33 1.09 29.67
N ALA A 19 -11.53 -0.12 30.19
CA ALA A 19 -10.53 -0.80 31.01
C ALA A 19 -9.27 -1.15 30.20
N ALA A 20 -9.44 -1.76 29.03
CA ALA A 20 -8.35 -2.14 28.14
C ALA A 20 -7.50 -0.91 27.71
N TRP A 21 -8.14 0.23 27.45
CA TRP A 21 -7.41 1.45 27.07
C TRP A 21 -6.61 2.03 28.23
N ARG A 22 -7.14 1.98 29.46
CA ARG A 22 -6.42 2.41 30.65
C ARG A 22 -5.20 1.54 30.93
N GLU A 23 -5.35 0.22 30.82
CA GLU A 23 -4.25 -0.72 30.97
C GLU A 23 -3.16 -0.48 29.91
N LYS A 24 -3.57 -0.31 28.65
CA LYS A 24 -2.65 -0.01 27.55
C LYS A 24 -1.91 1.32 27.76
N ALA A 25 -2.58 2.33 28.28
CA ALA A 25 -1.97 3.62 28.58
C ALA A 25 -0.95 3.49 29.73
N ALA A 26 -1.30 2.75 30.78
CA ALA A 26 -0.41 2.45 31.91
C ALA A 26 0.84 1.68 31.46
N ALA A 27 0.68 0.65 30.63
CA ALA A 27 1.80 -0.12 30.07
C ALA A 27 2.74 0.74 29.20
N ALA A 28 2.20 1.75 28.52
CA ALA A 28 2.97 2.71 27.72
C ALA A 28 3.50 3.91 28.54
N GLY A 29 3.19 4.01 29.83
CA GLY A 29 3.62 5.12 30.68
C GLY A 29 2.99 6.48 30.32
N VAL A 30 1.88 6.50 29.59
CA VAL A 30 1.20 7.71 29.11
C VAL A 30 -0.22 7.81 29.65
N SER A 31 -0.82 9.01 29.61
CA SER A 31 -2.24 9.14 29.95
C SER A 31 -3.14 8.60 28.83
N PRO A 32 -4.38 8.16 29.13
CA PRO A 32 -5.33 7.71 28.10
C PRO A 32 -5.57 8.74 27.00
N SER A 33 -5.54 10.04 27.32
CA SER A 33 -5.69 11.11 26.33
C SER A 33 -4.46 11.25 25.41
N VAL A 34 -3.25 11.01 25.92
CA VAL A 34 -2.04 10.96 25.08
C VAL A 34 -2.10 9.73 24.17
N LEU A 35 -2.42 8.56 24.73
CA LEU A 35 -2.58 7.32 23.96
C LEU A 35 -3.60 7.49 22.83
N LEU A 36 -4.77 8.06 23.11
CA LEU A 36 -5.81 8.29 22.10
C LEU A 36 -5.33 9.24 21.00
N ARG A 37 -4.64 10.33 21.36
CA ARG A 37 -4.09 11.27 20.38
C ARG A 37 -3.03 10.62 19.49
N GLU A 38 -2.12 9.86 20.07
CA GLU A 38 -1.10 9.14 19.29
C GLU A 38 -1.72 8.08 18.39
N ALA A 39 -2.72 7.33 18.91
CA ALA A 39 -3.45 6.35 18.13
C ALA A 39 -4.16 7.02 16.93
N MET A 40 -4.84 8.14 17.15
CA MET A 40 -5.50 8.89 16.09
C MET A 40 -4.50 9.49 15.09
N ALA A 41 -3.36 10.00 15.54
CA ALA A 41 -2.31 10.52 14.66
C ALA A 41 -1.64 9.44 13.80
N ARG A 42 -1.50 8.21 14.33
CA ARG A 42 -0.97 7.06 13.60
C ARG A 42 -2.01 6.39 12.70
N THR A 43 -3.30 6.63 12.94
CA THR A 43 -4.38 6.02 12.18
C THR A 43 -4.37 6.58 10.76
N ARG A 44 -3.97 5.75 9.79
CA ARG A 44 -4.10 6.11 8.37
C ARG A 44 -5.56 5.97 7.96
N THR A 45 -6.19 7.06 7.58
CA THR A 45 -7.52 7.01 6.96
C THR A 45 -7.38 6.47 5.54
N TRP A 46 -7.75 5.20 5.33
CA TRP A 46 -7.74 4.63 3.98
C TRP A 46 -8.89 5.19 3.15
N THR A 47 -8.60 6.25 2.41
CA THR A 47 -9.56 6.90 1.51
C THR A 47 -9.94 5.97 0.35
N ALA A 48 -11.10 6.19 -0.25
CA ALA A 48 -11.52 5.45 -1.44
C ALA A 48 -10.49 5.55 -2.60
N ALA A 49 -9.80 6.68 -2.70
CA ALA A 49 -8.72 6.91 -3.66
C ALA A 49 -7.50 6.00 -3.40
N ALA A 50 -7.08 5.82 -2.14
CA ALA A 50 -6.00 4.88 -1.83
C ALA A 50 -6.36 3.43 -2.23
N ARG A 51 -7.64 3.06 -2.08
CA ARG A 51 -8.19 1.75 -2.46
C ARG A 51 -8.22 1.53 -3.97
N SER A 52 -8.54 2.56 -4.77
CA SER A 52 -8.51 2.47 -6.23
C SER A 52 -7.09 2.40 -6.78
N VAL A 53 -6.15 3.16 -6.19
CA VAL A 53 -4.73 3.12 -6.54
C VAL A 53 -4.14 1.73 -6.27
N GLU A 54 -4.41 1.14 -5.12
CA GLU A 54 -3.95 -0.21 -4.79
C GLU A 54 -4.54 -1.28 -5.74
N ARG A 55 -5.83 -1.17 -6.07
CA ARG A 55 -6.46 -2.06 -7.06
C ARG A 55 -5.82 -1.96 -8.44
N GLU A 56 -5.49 -0.74 -8.89
CA GLU A 56 -4.82 -0.54 -10.17
C GLU A 56 -3.40 -1.10 -10.15
N ARG A 57 -2.65 -0.91 -9.06
CA ARG A 57 -1.33 -1.54 -8.86
C ARG A 57 -1.43 -3.07 -8.97
N THR A 58 -2.38 -3.69 -8.26
CA THR A 58 -2.61 -5.14 -8.33
C THR A 58 -2.97 -5.62 -9.74
N ARG A 59 -3.83 -4.88 -10.47
CA ARG A 59 -4.16 -5.20 -11.88
C ARG A 59 -2.94 -5.14 -12.78
N GLN A 60 -2.07 -4.16 -12.60
CA GLN A 60 -0.86 -4.02 -13.41
C GLN A 60 0.13 -5.15 -13.16
N ILE A 61 0.31 -5.57 -11.90
CA ILE A 61 1.12 -6.74 -11.54
C ILE A 61 0.55 -8.01 -12.19
N ALA A 62 -0.77 -8.21 -12.16
CA ALA A 62 -1.41 -9.36 -12.82
C ALA A 62 -1.15 -9.38 -14.34
N ARG A 63 -1.18 -8.22 -15.01
CA ARG A 63 -0.86 -8.11 -16.44
C ARG A 63 0.60 -8.45 -16.74
N ILE A 64 1.52 -8.01 -15.88
CA ILE A 64 2.95 -8.35 -15.96
C ILE A 64 3.15 -9.86 -15.86
N GLY A 65 2.52 -10.50 -14.87
CA GLY A 65 2.58 -11.96 -14.69
C GLY A 65 2.02 -12.73 -15.89
N ASN A 66 0.93 -12.25 -16.49
CA ASN A 66 0.37 -12.84 -17.70
C ASN A 66 1.33 -12.78 -18.89
N ASN A 67 2.00 -11.65 -19.11
CA ASN A 67 2.99 -11.52 -20.18
C ASN A 67 4.18 -12.45 -19.96
N LEU A 68 4.66 -12.58 -18.71
CA LEU A 68 5.74 -13.52 -18.39
C LEU A 68 5.32 -14.98 -18.62
N ASN A 69 4.09 -15.33 -18.25
CA ASN A 69 3.58 -16.68 -18.46
C ASN A 69 3.41 -17.02 -19.96
N GLN A 70 3.07 -16.02 -20.79
CA GLN A 70 3.06 -16.18 -22.25
C GLN A 70 4.46 -16.47 -22.80
N LEU A 71 5.49 -15.75 -22.31
CA LEU A 71 6.88 -16.00 -22.66
C LEU A 71 7.34 -17.42 -22.28
N VAL A 72 7.00 -17.88 -21.07
CA VAL A 72 7.33 -19.24 -20.60
C VAL A 72 6.66 -20.31 -21.47
N ARG A 73 5.35 -20.18 -21.73
CA ARG A 73 4.64 -21.13 -22.59
C ARG A 73 5.21 -21.17 -23.99
N TRP A 74 5.52 -20.01 -24.56
CA TRP A 74 6.09 -19.91 -25.89
C TRP A 74 7.48 -20.57 -25.96
N ALA A 75 8.37 -20.27 -25.00
CA ALA A 75 9.72 -20.84 -24.94
C ALA A 75 9.70 -22.36 -24.80
N ASN A 76 8.76 -22.89 -24.01
CA ASN A 76 8.57 -24.33 -23.86
C ASN A 76 8.00 -25.01 -25.13
N THR A 77 7.36 -24.24 -26.03
CA THR A 77 6.67 -24.79 -27.21
C THR A 77 7.50 -24.65 -28.49
N HIS A 78 8.32 -23.61 -28.65
CA HIS A 78 8.96 -23.25 -29.94
C HIS A 78 10.49 -23.03 -29.88
N GLY A 79 11.17 -23.50 -28.83
CA GLY A 79 12.58 -23.21 -28.56
C GLY A 79 13.64 -23.74 -29.55
N THR A 80 13.67 -23.25 -30.78
CA THR A 80 14.87 -23.17 -31.64
C THR A 80 15.00 -21.76 -32.26
N ALA A 81 16.21 -21.39 -32.69
CA ALA A 81 16.74 -20.02 -32.82
C ALA A 81 16.00 -19.00 -33.74
N ALA A 82 14.80 -19.30 -34.25
CA ALA A 82 14.15 -18.52 -35.31
C ALA A 82 13.24 -17.35 -34.86
N GLU A 83 13.00 -17.14 -33.55
CA GLU A 83 11.96 -16.17 -33.12
C GLU A 83 12.43 -15.13 -32.08
N ALA A 84 13.69 -14.71 -32.17
CA ALA A 84 14.25 -13.64 -31.33
C ALA A 84 13.43 -12.33 -31.38
N VAL A 85 12.80 -12.01 -32.51
CA VAL A 85 11.96 -10.80 -32.67
C VAL A 85 10.69 -10.85 -31.80
N SER A 86 10.04 -12.00 -31.70
CA SER A 86 8.83 -12.18 -30.87
C SER A 86 9.18 -12.03 -29.38
N VAL A 87 10.31 -12.60 -28.97
CA VAL A 87 10.83 -12.47 -27.60
C VAL A 87 11.19 -11.02 -27.30
N ILE A 88 11.91 -10.33 -28.20
CA ILE A 88 12.25 -8.91 -28.06
C ILE A 88 10.99 -8.05 -27.94
N ALA A 89 9.94 -8.30 -28.74
CA ALA A 89 8.69 -7.56 -28.67
C ALA A 89 7.97 -7.73 -27.32
N HIS A 90 7.92 -8.95 -26.79
CA HIS A 90 7.35 -9.23 -25.47
C HIS A 90 8.19 -8.62 -24.34
N LEU A 91 9.52 -8.66 -24.44
CA LEU A 91 10.43 -8.02 -23.47
C LEU A 91 10.27 -6.49 -23.46
N VAL A 92 10.16 -5.85 -24.63
CA VAL A 92 9.88 -4.40 -24.75
C VAL A 92 8.51 -4.04 -24.16
N SER A 93 7.48 -4.87 -24.38
CA SER A 93 6.15 -4.68 -23.79
C SER A 93 6.18 -4.80 -22.26
N PHE A 94 6.93 -5.78 -21.76
CA PHE A 94 7.15 -6.00 -20.34
C PHE A 94 7.91 -4.83 -19.69
N GLU A 95 9.00 -4.38 -20.29
CA GLU A 95 9.78 -3.22 -19.85
C GLU A 95 8.91 -1.95 -19.77
N ARG A 96 8.10 -1.69 -20.80
CA ARG A 96 7.17 -0.54 -20.82
C ARG A 96 6.13 -0.63 -19.70
N SER A 97 5.65 -1.84 -19.40
CA SER A 97 4.70 -2.07 -18.31
C SER A 97 5.35 -1.85 -16.95
N LEU A 98 6.56 -2.39 -16.74
CA LEU A 98 7.34 -2.16 -15.51
C LEU A 98 7.62 -0.67 -15.28
N ARG A 99 8.08 0.06 -16.30
CA ARG A 99 8.31 1.51 -16.21
C ARG A 99 7.04 2.30 -15.88
N ARG A 100 5.86 1.77 -16.18
CA ARG A 100 4.57 2.40 -15.83
C ARG A 100 4.22 2.17 -14.36
N VAL A 101 4.39 0.93 -13.88
CA VAL A 101 4.18 0.58 -12.46
C VAL A 101 5.16 1.35 -11.57
N ALA A 102 6.44 1.41 -11.95
CA ALA A 102 7.47 2.11 -11.19
C ALA A 102 7.17 3.61 -11.01
N ARG A 103 6.63 4.27 -12.04
CA ARG A 103 6.21 5.68 -11.97
C ARG A 103 5.04 5.92 -11.02
N LEU A 104 4.08 4.99 -11.00
CA LEU A 104 2.96 5.02 -10.04
C LEU A 104 3.39 4.71 -8.60
N GLY A 105 4.60 4.18 -8.39
CA GLY A 105 5.23 3.97 -7.08
C GLY A 105 6.10 5.15 -6.62
N GLY A 106 6.69 5.92 -7.54
CA GLY A 106 7.60 7.02 -7.24
C GLY A 106 6.94 8.26 -6.62
N GLU A 107 5.70 8.58 -7.01
CA GLU A 107 4.94 9.70 -6.41
C GLU A 107 4.62 9.49 -4.92
N THR A 108 4.78 8.27 -4.40
CA THR A 108 4.54 7.95 -2.98
C THR A 108 5.77 8.07 -2.07
N ASP A 109 6.97 8.31 -2.61
CA ASP A 109 8.20 8.42 -1.81
C ASP A 109 8.79 9.85 -1.75
N ASP A 110 8.45 10.74 -2.69
CA ASP A 110 8.90 12.15 -2.70
C ASP A 110 8.16 13.07 -1.70
N ALA A 111 7.29 12.51 -0.85
CA ALA A 111 6.50 13.25 0.15
C ALA A 111 6.72 12.76 1.59
N ARG A 112 7.90 12.20 1.88
CA ARG A 112 8.29 11.77 3.24
C ARG A 112 9.33 12.66 3.87
#